data_AF-A0A226EE22-F1
#
_entry.id   AF-A0A226EE22-F1
#
_cell.length_a   1.000
_cell.length_b   1.000
_cell.length_c   1.000
_cell.angle_alpha   90.00
_cell.angle_beta   90.00
_cell.angle_gamma   90.00
#
_symmetry.space_group_name_H-M   'P 1'
#
loop_
_entity.id
_entity.type
_entity.pdbx_description
1 polymer ?
#
loop_
_entity_poly.entity_id
_entity_poly.type
_entity_poly.pdbx_seq_one_letter_code
_entity_poly.pdbx_strand_id
1 'polypeptide(L)'
;MWRVVETFVNQFRDRNPIPYRVSVDREELTYFSLSKKQSTFVNISFAVFVLHTIYCFLRVVWLWKSGVWRQNQNQDLEIIRIYLLLFLTFLPLSFASMGFVIFTRPIIASFIINPLLGLKILANESKLCSHDKTGNLCPPNYAILIYAMKFQLWLSNYPFPAIFIGVVICQIDPLYPAVTSLISTVSSSSSIPLGFLSYLIRAILAIIFLNELLKAVNAFFIVGLLVVCSVSQILQVLNGLTYKKEVWGVRIFRMREFKLYKQLMIWMEFTNQNFCWFAVPQLIFFGVSFLILGIYGTIRMRDQMQILLYLVVPIASLLAFLFVDKPGFTKGDVGGESGQVVETIGDSDWAFWLS
;
A
#
# COMPACT_ATOMS: atom_id res chain seq x y z
N MET A 1 -1.33 -2.36 -16.82
CA MET A 1 -1.58 -1.52 -15.62
C MET A 1 -2.97 -0.90 -15.64
N TRP A 2 -3.38 -0.16 -16.67
CA TRP A 2 -4.72 0.48 -16.72
C TRP A 2 -5.92 -0.45 -16.48
N ARG A 3 -5.93 -1.66 -17.06
CA ARG A 3 -6.96 -2.68 -16.74
C ARG A 3 -7.01 -3.07 -15.27
N VAL A 4 -5.87 -3.02 -14.57
CA VAL A 4 -5.81 -3.30 -13.13
C VAL A 4 -6.41 -2.14 -12.33
N VAL A 5 -6.13 -0.90 -12.73
CA VAL A 5 -6.77 0.30 -12.15
C VAL A 5 -8.28 0.25 -12.36
N GLU A 6 -8.74 -0.11 -13.57
CA GLU A 6 -10.17 -0.31 -13.86
C GLU A 6 -10.78 -1.40 -12.97
N THR A 7 -10.11 -2.56 -12.84
CA THR A 7 -10.58 -3.65 -11.98
C THR A 7 -10.73 -3.18 -10.53
N PHE A 8 -9.75 -2.43 -10.02
CA PHE A 8 -9.79 -1.84 -8.68
C PHE A 8 -10.96 -0.87 -8.51
N VAL A 9 -11.13 0.09 -9.43
CA VAL A 9 -12.21 1.07 -9.38
C VAL A 9 -13.57 0.36 -9.43
N ASN A 10 -13.75 -0.62 -10.32
CA ASN A 10 -14.98 -1.38 -10.45
C ASN A 10 -15.28 -2.22 -9.20
N GLN A 11 -14.27 -2.84 -8.59
CA GLN A 11 -14.44 -3.66 -7.39
C GLN A 11 -14.95 -2.85 -6.19
N PHE A 12 -14.42 -1.65 -5.99
CA PHE A 12 -14.84 -0.81 -4.87
C PHE A 12 -16.07 0.05 -5.19
N ARG A 13 -16.46 0.19 -6.45
CA ARG A 13 -17.63 0.97 -6.88
C ARG A 13 -18.91 0.63 -6.11
N ASP A 14 -19.16 -0.66 -5.89
CA ASP A 14 -20.40 -1.13 -5.26
C ASP A 14 -20.30 -1.24 -3.73
N ARG A 15 -19.09 -1.43 -3.19
CA ARG A 15 -18.85 -1.64 -1.75
C ARG A 15 -18.55 -0.35 -1.01
N ASN A 16 -17.69 0.48 -1.61
CA ASN A 16 -17.17 1.69 -1.02
C ASN A 16 -16.77 2.66 -2.15
N PRO A 17 -17.73 3.43 -2.68
CA PRO A 17 -17.61 4.14 -3.95
C PRO A 17 -16.37 5.02 -4.01
N ILE A 18 -15.62 4.88 -5.11
CA ILE A 18 -14.44 5.70 -5.41
C ILE A 18 -14.82 6.72 -6.49
N PRO A 19 -14.45 8.00 -6.36
CA PRO A 19 -14.82 9.07 -7.31
C PRO A 19 -13.99 9.07 -8.60
N TYR A 20 -13.68 7.90 -9.17
CA TYR A 20 -12.91 7.78 -10.41
C TYR A 20 -13.60 6.95 -11.48
N ARG A 21 -13.42 7.37 -12.73
CA ARG A 21 -13.78 6.60 -13.91
C ARG A 21 -12.53 6.39 -14.76
N VAL A 22 -12.24 5.13 -15.04
CA VAL A 22 -11.08 4.72 -15.85
C VAL A 22 -11.53 4.53 -17.29
N SER A 23 -10.80 5.13 -18.23
CA SER A 23 -10.88 4.77 -19.65
C SER A 23 -9.61 4.02 -20.03
N VAL A 24 -9.73 2.71 -20.24
CA VAL A 24 -8.58 1.87 -20.60
C VAL A 24 -8.02 2.22 -21.97
N ASP A 25 -8.90 2.48 -22.95
CA ASP A 25 -8.50 2.80 -24.32
C ASP A 25 -7.78 4.15 -24.42
N ARG A 26 -8.19 5.12 -23.59
CA ARG A 26 -7.57 6.44 -23.53
C ARG A 26 -6.42 6.53 -22.53
N GLU A 27 -6.19 5.48 -21.75
CA GLU A 27 -5.23 5.50 -20.64
C GLU A 27 -5.45 6.75 -19.75
N GLU A 28 -6.69 6.97 -19.32
CA GLU A 28 -7.09 8.19 -18.58
C GLU A 28 -7.91 7.86 -17.32
N LEU A 29 -7.56 8.51 -16.21
CA LEU A 29 -8.31 8.50 -14.95
C LEU A 29 -9.04 9.84 -14.80
N THR A 30 -10.37 9.81 -14.89
CA THR A 30 -11.22 10.99 -14.75
C THR A 30 -11.87 11.02 -13.37
N TYR A 31 -11.82 12.17 -12.71
CA TYR A 31 -12.56 12.41 -11.48
C TYR A 31 -14.03 12.66 -11.78
N PHE A 32 -14.93 12.08 -10.98
CA PHE A 32 -16.36 12.38 -11.04
C PHE A 32 -16.91 12.63 -9.64
N SER A 33 -17.84 13.57 -9.52
CA SER A 33 -18.51 13.83 -8.24
C SER A 33 -19.44 12.68 -7.87
N LEU A 34 -19.26 12.12 -6.68
CA LEU A 34 -20.19 11.14 -6.12
C LEU A 34 -21.56 11.76 -5.85
N SER A 35 -22.61 10.94 -5.91
CA SER A 35 -23.94 11.39 -5.44
C SER A 35 -23.90 11.74 -3.95
N LYS A 36 -24.81 12.61 -3.49
CA LYS A 36 -24.87 13.03 -2.06
C LYS A 36 -24.91 11.82 -1.11
N LYS A 37 -25.71 10.79 -1.44
CA LYS A 37 -25.81 9.55 -0.64
C LYS A 37 -24.49 8.79 -0.57
N GLN A 38 -23.81 8.62 -1.71
CA GLN A 38 -22.52 7.95 -1.77
C GLN A 38 -21.43 8.74 -1.03
N SER A 39 -21.41 10.06 -1.18
CA SER A 39 -20.48 10.94 -0.47
C SER A 39 -20.68 10.82 1.05
N THR A 40 -21.93 10.89 1.54
CA THR A 40 -22.22 10.69 2.97
C THR A 40 -21.76 9.31 3.45
N PHE A 41 -22.00 8.25 2.67
CA PHE A 41 -21.56 6.90 3.03
C PHE A 41 -20.03 6.78 3.12
N VAL A 42 -19.29 7.35 2.17
CA VAL A 42 -17.82 7.37 2.21
C VAL A 42 -17.30 8.18 3.40
N ASN A 43 -17.93 9.34 3.70
CA ASN A 43 -17.58 10.16 4.87
C ASN A 43 -17.77 9.37 6.18
N ILE A 44 -18.91 8.69 6.33
CA ILE A 44 -19.20 7.86 7.52
C ILE A 44 -18.22 6.69 7.60
N SER A 45 -17.94 6.01 6.49
CA SER A 45 -17.02 4.88 6.45
C SER A 45 -15.62 5.30 6.87
N PHE A 46 -15.11 6.41 6.32
CA PHE A 46 -13.82 6.97 6.72
C PHE A 46 -13.81 7.42 8.19
N ALA A 47 -14.89 8.01 8.71
CA ALA A 47 -15.01 8.36 10.12
C ALA A 47 -14.97 7.11 11.02
N VAL A 48 -15.68 6.04 10.66
CA VAL A 48 -15.62 4.75 11.36
C VAL A 48 -14.20 4.19 11.35
N PHE A 49 -13.50 4.27 10.22
CA PHE A 49 -12.11 3.86 10.09
C PHE A 49 -11.18 4.60 11.06
N VAL A 50 -11.28 5.93 11.11
CA VAL A 50 -10.48 6.77 12.02
C VAL A 50 -10.83 6.51 13.49
N LEU A 51 -12.12 6.52 13.84
CA LEU A 51 -12.60 6.30 15.20
C LEU A 51 -12.19 4.92 15.73
N HIS A 52 -12.31 3.88 14.90
CA HIS A 52 -11.88 2.53 15.25
C HIS A 52 -10.36 2.48 15.50
N THR A 53 -9.56 3.12 14.64
CA THR A 53 -8.10 3.18 14.80
C THR A 53 -7.70 3.89 16.10
N ILE A 54 -8.35 5.02 16.42
CA ILE A 54 -8.15 5.75 17.68
C ILE A 54 -8.57 4.88 18.88
N TYR A 55 -9.71 4.22 18.80
CA TYR A 55 -10.18 3.32 19.84
C TYR A 55 -9.18 2.19 20.10
N CYS A 56 -8.66 1.55 19.05
CA CYS A 56 -7.63 0.52 19.18
C CYS A 56 -6.37 1.06 19.87
N PHE A 57 -5.89 2.23 19.45
CA PHE A 57 -4.73 2.89 20.06
C PHE A 57 -4.95 3.18 21.55
N LEU A 58 -6.09 3.79 21.90
CA LEU A 58 -6.45 4.07 23.30
C LEU A 58 -6.54 2.77 24.12
N ARG A 59 -7.04 1.68 23.52
CA ARG A 59 -7.11 0.39 24.18
C ARG A 59 -5.73 -0.20 24.44
N VAL A 60 -4.78 -0.07 23.50
CA VAL A 60 -3.37 -0.46 23.70
C VAL A 60 -2.76 0.33 24.87
N VAL A 61 -2.93 1.65 24.89
CA VAL A 61 -2.42 2.51 25.97
C VAL A 61 -3.03 2.15 27.32
N TRP A 62 -4.33 1.87 27.36
CA TRP A 62 -5.02 1.44 28.58
C TRP A 62 -4.52 0.08 29.08
N LEU A 63 -4.36 -0.89 28.18
CA LEU A 63 -3.80 -2.21 28.51
C LEU A 63 -2.37 -2.09 29.04
N TRP A 64 -1.56 -1.21 28.45
CA TRP A 64 -0.20 -0.94 28.90
C TRP A 64 -0.18 -0.35 30.33
N LYS A 65 -1.02 0.66 30.60
CA LYS A 65 -1.06 1.34 31.90
C LYS A 65 -1.61 0.47 33.03
N SER A 66 -2.60 -0.37 32.74
CA SER A 66 -3.30 -1.15 33.76
C SER A 66 -2.54 -2.40 34.22
N GLY A 67 -1.54 -2.87 33.45
CA GLY A 67 -0.75 -4.05 33.82
C GLY A 67 -1.55 -5.36 33.89
N VAL A 68 -2.78 -5.37 33.37
CA VAL A 68 -3.75 -6.49 33.45
C VAL A 68 -3.19 -7.81 32.90
N TRP A 69 -2.18 -7.73 32.04
CA TRP A 69 -1.44 -8.82 31.44
C TRP A 69 -0.85 -9.86 32.40
N ARG A 70 -0.66 -9.54 33.68
CA ARG A 70 0.02 -10.46 34.63
C ARG A 70 -0.90 -11.46 35.33
N GLN A 71 -2.22 -11.29 35.32
CA GLN A 71 -3.09 -12.01 36.27
C GLN A 71 -4.05 -13.07 35.69
N ASN A 72 -4.24 -13.15 34.37
CA ASN A 72 -5.25 -14.06 33.82
C ASN A 72 -4.73 -15.46 33.52
N GLN A 73 -5.54 -16.48 33.87
CA GLN A 73 -5.33 -17.90 33.53
C GLN A 73 -5.54 -18.21 32.04
N ASN A 74 -6.29 -17.38 31.30
CA ASN A 74 -6.51 -17.53 29.85
C ASN A 74 -5.46 -16.75 29.02
N GLN A 75 -4.18 -17.04 29.26
CA GLN A 75 -3.07 -16.26 28.70
C GLN A 75 -3.07 -16.27 27.16
N ASP A 76 -3.33 -17.42 26.52
CA ASP A 76 -3.15 -17.56 25.07
C ASP A 76 -4.11 -16.68 24.25
N LEU A 77 -5.39 -16.65 24.62
CA LEU A 77 -6.41 -15.89 23.89
C LEU A 77 -6.23 -14.38 24.10
N GLU A 78 -5.84 -13.97 25.32
CA GLU A 78 -5.53 -12.59 25.62
C GLU A 78 -4.30 -12.11 24.83
N ILE A 79 -3.25 -12.93 24.75
CA ILE A 79 -2.09 -12.67 23.89
C ILE A 79 -2.56 -12.48 22.43
N ILE A 80 -3.34 -13.40 21.86
CA ILE A 80 -3.82 -13.25 20.47
C ILE A 80 -4.60 -11.94 20.26
N ARG A 81 -5.50 -11.60 21.19
CA ARG A 81 -6.27 -10.34 21.14
C ARG A 81 -5.38 -9.12 21.14
N ILE A 82 -4.31 -9.14 21.94
CA ILE A 82 -3.32 -8.07 21.99
C ILE A 82 -2.58 -7.92 20.66
N TYR A 83 -2.13 -9.03 20.06
CA TYR A 83 -1.40 -8.97 18.81
C TYR A 83 -2.30 -8.46 17.69
N LEU A 84 -3.54 -8.95 17.67
CA LEU A 84 -4.56 -8.43 16.77
C LEU A 84 -4.82 -6.95 17.02
N LEU A 85 -4.92 -6.50 18.27
CA LEU A 85 -5.13 -5.10 18.61
C LEU A 85 -3.96 -4.21 18.15
N LEU A 86 -2.71 -4.63 18.36
CA LEU A 86 -1.53 -3.94 17.86
C LEU A 86 -1.55 -3.87 16.33
N PHE A 87 -1.86 -4.99 15.66
CA PHE A 87 -1.99 -5.05 14.22
C PHE A 87 -3.07 -4.10 13.69
N LEU A 88 -4.27 -4.12 14.29
CA LEU A 88 -5.39 -3.24 13.97
C LEU A 88 -5.17 -1.78 14.38
N THR A 89 -4.11 -1.47 15.14
CA THR A 89 -3.71 -0.10 15.45
C THR A 89 -2.72 0.41 14.42
N PHE A 90 -1.66 -0.35 14.17
CA PHE A 90 -0.54 0.09 13.34
C PHE A 90 -0.81 -0.05 11.85
N LEU A 91 -1.51 -1.11 11.41
CA LEU A 91 -1.79 -1.32 9.99
C LEU A 91 -2.70 -0.23 9.41
N PRO A 92 -3.83 0.16 10.02
CA PRO A 92 -4.60 1.30 9.52
C PRO A 92 -3.82 2.60 9.52
N LEU A 93 -3.00 2.83 10.56
CA LEU A 93 -2.21 4.05 10.68
C LEU A 93 -1.23 4.20 9.51
N SER A 94 -0.66 3.11 9.00
CA SER A 94 0.29 3.15 7.89
C SER A 94 -0.35 3.48 6.55
N PHE A 95 -1.64 3.17 6.38
CA PHE A 95 -2.41 3.46 5.16
C PHE A 95 -3.40 4.61 5.33
N ALA A 96 -3.51 5.20 6.52
CA ALA A 96 -4.45 6.28 6.82
C ALA A 96 -4.18 7.52 5.97
N SER A 97 -2.90 7.84 5.70
CA SER A 97 -2.52 8.92 4.78
C SER A 97 -3.10 8.72 3.38
N MET A 98 -3.00 7.50 2.84
CA MET A 98 -3.55 7.20 1.53
C MET A 98 -5.09 7.24 1.54
N GLY A 99 -5.71 6.70 2.59
CA GLY A 99 -7.16 6.85 2.79
C GLY A 99 -7.58 8.32 2.81
N PHE A 100 -6.83 9.16 3.51
CA PHE A 100 -7.05 10.60 3.60
C PHE A 100 -6.87 11.31 2.24
N VAL A 101 -5.85 10.97 1.45
CA VAL A 101 -5.63 11.54 0.11
C VAL A 101 -6.78 11.19 -0.83
N ILE A 102 -7.19 9.92 -0.86
CA ILE A 102 -8.34 9.47 -1.68
C ILE A 102 -9.61 10.19 -1.26
N PHE A 103 -9.78 10.41 0.05
CA PHE A 103 -10.96 11.03 0.62
C PHE A 103 -11.02 12.54 0.37
N THR A 104 -9.98 13.28 0.75
CA THR A 104 -9.98 14.75 0.76
C THR A 104 -9.53 15.36 -0.56
N ARG A 105 -8.63 14.70 -1.29
CA ARG A 105 -8.01 15.24 -2.50
C ARG A 105 -8.00 14.20 -3.63
N PRO A 106 -9.18 13.66 -4.02
CA PRO A 106 -9.25 12.62 -5.04
C PRO A 106 -8.62 13.04 -6.37
N ILE A 107 -8.69 14.33 -6.71
CA ILE A 107 -8.15 14.89 -7.95
C ILE A 107 -6.62 14.64 -8.08
N ILE A 108 -5.89 14.54 -6.97
CA ILE A 108 -4.43 14.29 -7.00
C ILE A 108 -4.09 12.98 -7.72
N ALA A 109 -4.90 11.92 -7.55
CA ALA A 109 -4.64 10.64 -8.20
C ALA A 109 -4.64 10.77 -9.73
N SER A 110 -5.58 11.53 -10.29
CA SER A 110 -5.62 11.83 -11.73
C SER A 110 -4.41 12.64 -12.19
N PHE A 111 -3.96 13.61 -11.39
CA PHE A 111 -2.75 14.39 -11.70
C PHE A 111 -1.45 13.58 -11.63
N ILE A 112 -1.39 12.54 -10.80
CA ILE A 112 -0.23 11.64 -10.76
C ILE A 112 -0.25 10.67 -11.93
N ILE A 113 -1.41 10.05 -12.20
CA ILE A 113 -1.51 8.93 -13.15
C ILE A 113 -1.57 9.41 -14.61
N ASN A 114 -2.37 10.43 -14.94
CA ASN A 114 -2.61 10.82 -16.34
C ASN A 114 -1.37 11.30 -17.10
N PRO A 115 -0.41 12.05 -16.50
CA PRO A 115 0.81 12.47 -17.19
C PRO A 115 1.67 11.31 -17.69
N LEU A 116 1.50 10.10 -17.14
CA LEU A 116 2.29 8.93 -17.51
C LEU A 116 2.07 8.51 -18.96
N LEU A 117 0.88 8.71 -19.51
CA LEU A 117 0.63 8.50 -20.93
C LEU A 117 1.50 9.44 -21.78
N GLY A 118 1.54 10.73 -21.42
CA GLY A 118 2.36 11.72 -22.12
C GLY A 118 3.85 11.39 -22.05
N LEU A 119 4.35 11.02 -20.87
CA LEU A 119 5.74 10.59 -20.70
C LEU A 119 6.07 9.33 -21.52
N LYS A 120 5.15 8.36 -21.57
CA LYS A 120 5.29 7.13 -22.36
C LYS A 120 5.31 7.42 -23.87
N ILE A 121 4.45 8.32 -24.36
CA ILE A 121 4.45 8.76 -25.76
C ILE A 121 5.79 9.40 -26.10
N LEU A 122 6.28 10.32 -25.28
CA LEU A 122 7.56 10.99 -25.50
C LEU A 122 8.76 10.03 -25.43
N ALA A 123 8.73 9.05 -24.53
CA ALA A 123 9.73 7.99 -24.47
C ALA A 123 9.74 7.14 -25.76
N ASN A 124 8.56 6.78 -26.27
CA ASN A 124 8.42 6.03 -27.52
C ASN A 124 8.87 6.85 -28.75
N GLU A 125 8.53 8.14 -28.82
CA GLU A 125 9.01 9.05 -29.86
C GLU A 125 10.54 9.17 -29.84
N SER A 126 11.13 9.27 -28.65
CA SER A 126 12.59 9.31 -28.48
C SER A 126 13.24 8.01 -28.96
N LYS A 127 12.63 6.86 -28.68
CA LYS A 127 13.05 5.54 -29.16
C LYS A 127 12.96 5.41 -30.68
N LEU A 128 11.88 5.91 -31.31
CA LEU A 128 11.71 5.85 -32.77
C LEU A 128 12.76 6.67 -33.52
N CYS A 129 13.18 7.80 -32.95
CA CYS A 129 14.21 8.63 -33.57
C CYS A 129 15.62 8.05 -33.42
N SER A 130 15.90 7.30 -32.35
CA SER A 130 17.14 6.52 -32.29
C SER A 130 17.03 5.39 -33.31
N HIS A 131 17.72 5.52 -34.45
CA HIS A 131 17.63 4.69 -35.67
C HIS A 131 17.91 3.18 -35.50
N ASP A 132 17.92 2.67 -34.28
CA ASP A 132 18.29 1.32 -33.95
C ASP A 132 17.14 0.34 -34.19
N LYS A 133 17.06 -0.15 -35.44
CA LYS A 133 16.26 -1.32 -35.80
C LYS A 133 16.75 -2.61 -35.11
N THR A 134 17.94 -2.58 -34.51
CA THR A 134 18.63 -3.73 -33.92
C THR A 134 18.32 -3.97 -32.44
N GLY A 135 17.68 -3.02 -31.76
CA GLY A 135 17.43 -3.08 -30.32
C GLY A 135 16.13 -3.81 -29.97
N ASN A 136 16.22 -5.13 -29.82
CA ASN A 136 15.19 -5.99 -29.22
C ASN A 136 15.08 -5.74 -27.70
N LEU A 137 14.98 -4.47 -27.28
CA LEU A 137 14.63 -4.08 -25.92
C LEU A 137 13.16 -4.45 -25.72
N CYS A 138 12.94 -5.73 -25.45
CA CYS A 138 11.67 -6.25 -24.99
C CYS A 138 11.28 -5.45 -23.74
N PRO A 139 10.07 -4.90 -23.69
CA PRO A 139 9.61 -4.22 -22.48
C PRO A 139 9.73 -5.20 -21.30
N PRO A 140 10.17 -4.73 -20.12
CA PRO A 140 10.25 -5.56 -18.94
C PRO A 140 8.91 -6.29 -18.71
N ASN A 141 8.99 -7.58 -18.45
CA ASN A 141 7.81 -8.41 -18.32
C ASN A 141 7.12 -8.14 -16.97
N TYR A 142 6.12 -7.27 -16.99
CA TYR A 142 5.31 -6.94 -15.82
C TYR A 142 4.21 -7.96 -15.51
N ALA A 143 4.21 -9.15 -16.15
CA ALA A 143 3.16 -10.15 -15.93
C ALA A 143 3.06 -10.55 -14.46
N ILE A 144 4.19 -10.85 -13.80
CA ILE A 144 4.24 -11.25 -12.39
C ILE A 144 3.59 -10.18 -11.50
N LEU A 145 3.93 -8.91 -11.76
CA LEU A 145 3.39 -7.79 -10.99
C LEU A 145 1.87 -7.63 -11.19
N ILE A 146 1.40 -7.75 -12.43
CA ILE A 146 -0.03 -7.70 -12.74
C ILE A 146 -0.78 -8.85 -12.06
N TYR A 147 -0.21 -10.07 -12.04
CA TYR A 147 -0.78 -11.21 -11.32
C TYR A 147 -0.81 -10.97 -9.81
N ALA A 148 0.26 -10.43 -9.23
CA ALA A 148 0.30 -10.07 -7.82
C ALA A 148 -0.78 -9.05 -7.45
N MET A 149 -0.98 -8.01 -8.27
CA MET A 149 -2.03 -7.01 -8.04
C MET A 149 -3.44 -7.62 -8.17
N LYS A 150 -3.68 -8.47 -9.18
CA LYS A 150 -4.95 -9.18 -9.32
C LYS A 150 -5.22 -10.10 -8.13
N PHE A 151 -4.20 -10.80 -7.67
CA PHE A 151 -4.28 -11.66 -6.50
C PHE A 151 -4.61 -10.84 -5.23
N GLN A 152 -3.96 -9.70 -5.03
CA GLN A 152 -4.24 -8.79 -3.92
C GLN A 152 -5.67 -8.23 -3.96
N LEU A 153 -6.16 -7.84 -5.13
CA LEU A 153 -7.53 -7.41 -5.34
C LEU A 153 -8.53 -8.54 -5.04
N TRP A 154 -8.24 -9.76 -5.48
CA TRP A 154 -9.03 -10.95 -5.17
C TRP A 154 -9.06 -11.26 -3.67
N LEU A 155 -7.91 -11.19 -2.99
CA LEU A 155 -7.80 -11.35 -1.53
C LEU A 155 -8.65 -10.31 -0.79
N SER A 156 -8.64 -9.07 -1.27
CA SER A 156 -9.45 -7.98 -0.72
C SER A 156 -10.95 -8.21 -0.89
N ASN A 157 -11.35 -9.00 -1.88
CA ASN A 157 -12.75 -9.20 -2.20
C ASN A 157 -13.42 -10.27 -1.34
N TYR A 158 -12.71 -11.36 -1.05
CA TYR A 158 -13.30 -12.58 -0.50
C TYR A 158 -12.66 -13.02 0.84
N PRO A 159 -11.39 -13.44 0.91
CA PRO A 159 -10.86 -14.06 2.12
C PRO A 159 -10.73 -13.06 3.27
N PHE A 160 -10.33 -11.82 3.04
CA PHE A 160 -10.16 -10.88 4.15
C PHE A 160 -11.47 -10.57 4.90
N PRO A 161 -12.58 -10.22 4.23
CA PRO A 161 -13.88 -10.10 4.91
C PRO A 161 -14.29 -11.36 5.68
N ALA A 162 -14.11 -12.54 5.08
CA ALA A 162 -14.46 -13.81 5.73
C ALA A 162 -13.62 -14.07 6.99
N ILE A 163 -12.30 -13.84 6.91
CA ILE A 163 -11.38 -13.97 8.05
C ILE A 163 -11.80 -13.01 9.18
N PHE A 164 -12.11 -11.75 8.86
CA PHE A 164 -12.55 -10.77 9.86
C PHE A 164 -13.89 -11.14 10.52
N ILE A 165 -14.84 -11.68 9.75
CA ILE A 165 -16.07 -12.22 10.34
C ILE A 165 -15.76 -13.40 11.27
N GLY A 166 -14.84 -14.29 10.89
CA GLY A 166 -14.33 -15.35 11.78
C GLY A 166 -13.76 -14.79 13.09
N VAL A 167 -12.95 -13.73 13.02
CA VAL A 167 -12.40 -13.02 14.19
C VAL A 167 -13.52 -12.47 15.10
N VAL A 168 -14.59 -11.91 14.51
CA VAL A 168 -15.75 -11.41 15.26
C VAL A 168 -16.54 -12.55 15.92
N ILE A 169 -16.75 -13.67 15.21
CA ILE A 169 -17.41 -14.88 15.73
C ILE A 169 -16.62 -15.45 16.92
N CYS A 170 -15.29 -15.54 16.79
CA CYS A 170 -14.40 -16.01 17.85
C CYS A 170 -14.24 -15.00 19.01
N GLN A 171 -14.87 -13.82 18.93
CA GLN A 171 -14.78 -12.77 19.96
C GLN A 171 -13.35 -12.30 20.22
N ILE A 172 -12.52 -12.26 19.17
CA ILE A 172 -11.12 -11.84 19.24
C ILE A 172 -10.96 -10.35 18.85
N ASP A 173 -11.96 -9.76 18.17
CA ASP A 173 -11.93 -8.34 17.78
C ASP A 173 -11.90 -7.38 18.99
N PRO A 174 -11.27 -6.21 18.81
CA PRO A 174 -11.10 -5.24 19.90
C PRO A 174 -12.40 -4.56 20.34
N LEU A 175 -13.46 -4.64 19.53
CA LEU A 175 -14.76 -4.04 19.84
C LEU A 175 -15.60 -4.88 20.81
N TYR A 176 -15.31 -6.19 20.94
CA TYR A 176 -16.03 -7.11 21.81
C TYR A 176 -16.27 -6.56 23.24
N PRO A 177 -15.24 -6.16 24.02
CA PRO A 177 -15.45 -5.70 25.39
C PRO A 177 -16.29 -4.41 25.47
N ALA A 178 -16.08 -3.46 24.56
CA ALA A 178 -16.80 -2.19 24.58
C ALA A 178 -18.28 -2.35 24.22
N VAL A 179 -18.58 -3.09 23.14
CA VAL A 179 -19.96 -3.31 22.68
C VAL A 179 -20.73 -4.17 23.70
N THR A 180 -20.09 -5.21 24.25
CA THR A 180 -20.71 -6.06 25.27
C THR A 180 -21.01 -5.26 26.54
N SER A 181 -20.08 -4.41 26.99
CA SER A 181 -20.29 -3.52 28.13
C SER A 181 -21.45 -2.55 27.88
N LEU A 182 -21.48 -1.88 26.73
CA LEU A 182 -22.56 -0.95 26.38
C LEU A 182 -23.93 -1.65 26.41
N ILE A 183 -24.05 -2.82 25.79
CA ILE A 183 -25.31 -3.56 25.74
C ILE A 183 -25.74 -4.04 27.13
N SER A 184 -24.80 -4.48 27.97
CA SER A 184 -25.10 -4.89 29.34
C SER A 184 -25.63 -3.75 30.22
N THR A 185 -25.23 -2.49 29.95
CA THR A 185 -25.77 -1.33 30.69
C THR A 185 -27.19 -0.96 30.30
N VAL A 186 -27.59 -1.23 29.05
CA VAL A 186 -28.92 -0.88 28.52
C VAL A 186 -29.97 -1.93 28.88
N SER A 187 -29.57 -3.16 29.15
CA SER A 187 -30.50 -4.27 29.36
C SER A 187 -30.16 -5.06 30.62
N SER A 188 -31.03 -4.94 31.63
CA SER A 188 -30.96 -5.70 32.88
C SER A 188 -31.43 -7.16 32.74
N SER A 189 -32.07 -7.53 31.63
CA SER A 189 -32.51 -8.91 31.36
C SER A 189 -31.69 -9.57 30.24
N SER A 190 -31.08 -10.70 30.56
CA SER A 190 -30.25 -11.53 29.68
C SER A 190 -31.09 -12.25 28.62
N SER A 191 -31.64 -11.49 27.68
CA SER A 191 -32.38 -12.04 26.54
C SER A 191 -31.43 -12.37 25.39
N ILE A 192 -31.55 -13.60 24.84
CA ILE A 192 -30.88 -14.10 23.63
C ILE A 192 -30.79 -13.09 22.47
N PRO A 193 -31.81 -12.26 22.15
CA PRO A 193 -31.73 -11.29 21.05
C PRO A 193 -30.59 -10.25 21.18
N LEU A 194 -30.13 -9.92 22.38
CA LEU A 194 -29.09 -8.90 22.57
C LEU A 194 -27.70 -9.38 22.14
N GLY A 195 -27.41 -10.67 22.30
CA GLY A 195 -26.15 -11.27 21.83
C GLY A 195 -26.04 -11.22 20.30
N PHE A 196 -27.14 -11.49 19.61
CA PHE A 196 -27.19 -11.40 18.15
C PHE A 196 -27.02 -9.96 17.66
N LEU A 197 -27.66 -8.99 18.33
CA LEU A 197 -27.49 -7.57 18.00
C LEU A 197 -26.05 -7.09 18.20
N SER A 198 -25.40 -7.49 19.31
CA SER A 198 -23.96 -7.22 19.57
C SER A 198 -23.08 -7.73 18.43
N TYR A 199 -23.32 -8.97 18.01
CA TYR A 199 -22.61 -9.60 16.91
C TYR A 199 -22.80 -8.84 15.59
N LEU A 200 -24.04 -8.49 15.23
CA LEU A 200 -24.34 -7.74 14.01
C LEU A 200 -23.65 -6.38 13.98
N ILE A 201 -23.72 -5.62 15.07
CA ILE A 201 -23.07 -4.29 15.16
C ILE A 201 -21.56 -4.43 14.96
N ARG A 202 -20.92 -5.38 15.64
CA ARG A 202 -19.48 -5.64 15.52
C ARG A 202 -19.09 -6.08 14.11
N ALA A 203 -19.85 -6.99 13.50
CA ALA A 203 -19.60 -7.47 12.14
C ALA A 203 -19.72 -6.33 11.11
N ILE A 204 -20.75 -5.48 11.22
CA ILE A 204 -20.95 -4.35 10.32
C ILE A 204 -19.80 -3.34 10.46
N LEU A 205 -19.45 -2.95 11.68
CA LEU A 205 -18.33 -2.01 11.92
C LEU A 205 -17.00 -2.57 11.43
N ALA A 206 -16.74 -3.87 11.67
CA ALA A 206 -15.54 -4.55 11.20
C ALA A 206 -15.45 -4.59 9.67
N ILE A 207 -16.56 -4.87 8.96
CA ILE A 207 -16.61 -4.86 7.50
C ILE A 207 -16.37 -3.44 6.95
N ILE A 208 -17.01 -2.42 7.52
CA ILE A 208 -16.82 -1.02 7.09
C ILE A 208 -15.36 -0.61 7.25
N PHE A 209 -14.78 -0.85 8.44
CA PHE A 209 -13.38 -0.58 8.73
C PHE A 209 -12.44 -1.32 7.76
N LEU A 210 -12.68 -2.61 7.54
CA LEU A 210 -11.85 -3.42 6.65
C LEU A 210 -11.95 -2.95 5.19
N ASN A 211 -13.14 -2.60 4.71
CA ASN A 211 -13.32 -2.10 3.35
C ASN A 211 -12.58 -0.77 3.13
N GLU A 212 -12.59 0.14 4.09
CA GLU A 212 -11.78 1.37 4.03
C GLU A 212 -10.28 1.07 4.03
N LEU A 213 -9.83 0.17 4.90
CA LEU A 213 -8.45 -0.25 4.96
C LEU A 213 -7.97 -0.87 3.64
N LEU A 214 -8.70 -1.86 3.13
CA LEU A 214 -8.35 -2.54 1.87
C LEU A 214 -8.41 -1.59 0.67
N LYS A 215 -9.33 -0.61 0.67
CA LYS A 215 -9.37 0.45 -0.35
C LYS A 215 -8.09 1.26 -0.33
N ALA A 216 -7.64 1.71 0.84
CA ALA A 216 -6.42 2.49 0.99
C ALA A 216 -5.16 1.69 0.63
N VAL A 217 -5.07 0.44 1.09
CA VAL A 217 -3.96 -0.49 0.77
C VAL A 217 -3.88 -0.73 -0.73
N ASN A 218 -4.97 -1.12 -1.38
CA ASN A 218 -4.98 -1.39 -2.82
C ASN A 218 -4.65 -0.15 -3.63
N ALA A 219 -5.21 1.02 -3.27
CA ALA A 219 -4.88 2.26 -3.95
C ALA A 219 -3.39 2.61 -3.82
N PHE A 220 -2.82 2.45 -2.62
CA PHE A 220 -1.39 2.70 -2.38
C PHE A 220 -0.52 1.82 -3.29
N PHE A 221 -0.77 0.50 -3.29
CA PHE A 221 -0.02 -0.43 -4.13
C PHE A 221 -0.20 -0.17 -5.61
N ILE A 222 -1.43 0.08 -6.07
CA ILE A 222 -1.69 0.30 -7.49
C ILE A 222 -1.02 1.57 -7.99
N VAL A 223 -1.16 2.69 -7.26
CA VAL A 223 -0.53 3.96 -7.63
C VAL A 223 1.00 3.83 -7.57
N GLY A 224 1.54 3.29 -6.47
CA GLY A 224 2.98 3.13 -6.27
C GLY A 224 3.62 2.26 -7.34
N LEU A 225 3.03 1.11 -7.66
CA LEU A 225 3.54 0.23 -8.71
C LEU A 225 3.45 0.86 -10.09
N LEU A 226 2.38 1.60 -10.38
CA LEU A 226 2.21 2.29 -11.65
C LEU A 226 3.30 3.37 -11.82
N VAL A 227 3.56 4.16 -10.77
CA VAL A 227 4.66 5.14 -10.73
C VAL A 227 6.01 4.45 -10.96
N VAL A 228 6.36 3.43 -10.17
CA VAL A 228 7.65 2.73 -10.26
C VAL A 228 7.85 2.07 -11.64
N CYS A 229 6.83 1.39 -12.17
CA CYS A 229 6.89 0.78 -13.50
C CYS A 229 7.10 1.84 -14.60
N SER A 230 6.39 2.97 -14.53
CA SER A 230 6.54 4.03 -15.52
C SER A 230 7.93 4.67 -15.47
N VAL A 231 8.46 4.97 -14.27
CA VAL A 231 9.82 5.49 -14.11
C VAL A 231 10.85 4.51 -14.65
N SER A 232 10.73 3.23 -14.29
CA SER A 232 11.64 2.18 -14.75
C SER A 232 11.67 2.07 -16.27
N GLN A 233 10.51 2.10 -16.94
CA GLN A 233 10.43 2.09 -18.41
C GLN A 233 11.13 3.30 -19.02
N ILE A 234 10.89 4.51 -18.49
CA ILE A 234 11.46 5.74 -19.04
C ILE A 234 12.99 5.77 -18.81
N LEU A 235 13.45 5.39 -17.63
CA LEU A 235 14.88 5.30 -17.32
C LEU A 235 15.59 4.26 -18.19
N GLN A 236 14.97 3.12 -18.46
CA GLN A 236 15.53 2.11 -19.36
C GLN A 236 15.70 2.67 -20.78
N VAL A 237 14.73 3.47 -21.27
CA VAL A 237 14.86 4.16 -22.57
C VAL A 237 16.01 5.17 -22.54
N LEU A 238 16.10 6.01 -21.49
CA LEU A 238 17.17 7.00 -21.34
C LEU A 238 18.57 6.36 -21.25
N ASN A 239 18.69 5.24 -20.53
CA ASN A 239 19.95 4.50 -20.43
C ASN A 239 20.36 3.90 -21.78
N GLY A 240 19.40 3.35 -22.53
CA GLY A 240 19.63 2.84 -23.88
C GLY A 240 20.08 3.91 -24.88
N LEU A 241 19.65 5.17 -24.68
CA LEU A 241 20.09 6.31 -25.49
C LEU A 241 21.51 6.78 -25.11
N THR A 242 21.87 6.71 -23.83
CA THR A 242 23.18 7.17 -23.34
C THR A 242 24.34 6.31 -23.85
N TYR A 243 24.17 4.98 -23.91
CA TYR A 243 25.20 4.05 -24.36
C TYR A 243 25.65 4.25 -25.82
N LYS A 244 24.86 4.96 -26.65
CA LYS A 244 25.12 5.11 -28.10
C LYS A 244 25.68 6.47 -28.51
N LYS A 245 26.00 7.33 -27.53
CA LYS A 245 26.45 8.71 -27.77
C LYS A 245 27.82 8.84 -28.43
N GLU A 246 28.59 7.77 -28.57
CA GLU A 246 29.98 7.87 -29.06
C GLU A 246 30.10 8.16 -30.56
N VAL A 247 29.07 7.91 -31.39
CA VAL A 247 29.32 7.82 -32.84
C VAL A 247 28.71 8.97 -33.66
N TRP A 248 27.40 9.24 -33.70
CA TRP A 248 26.85 10.15 -34.73
C TRP A 248 25.68 11.04 -34.22
N GLY A 249 25.83 12.37 -34.27
CA GLY A 249 24.69 13.32 -34.21
C GLY A 249 24.35 13.97 -32.85
N VAL A 250 25.32 14.64 -32.22
CA VAL A 250 25.29 15.08 -30.79
C VAL A 250 24.24 16.15 -30.41
N ARG A 251 23.76 17.01 -31.31
CA ARG A 251 22.99 18.22 -30.89
C ARG A 251 21.46 18.05 -30.79
N ILE A 252 20.81 17.44 -31.79
CA ILE A 252 19.33 17.43 -31.85
C ILE A 252 18.72 16.40 -30.87
N PHE A 253 19.32 15.22 -30.76
CA PHE A 253 18.90 14.18 -29.82
C PHE A 253 19.00 14.63 -28.36
N ARG A 254 20.03 15.42 -28.05
CA ARG A 254 20.28 15.96 -26.71
C ARG A 254 19.13 16.83 -26.21
N MET A 255 18.47 17.60 -27.09
CA MET A 255 17.35 18.46 -26.69
C MET A 255 16.08 17.65 -26.33
N ARG A 256 15.78 16.57 -27.06
CA ARG A 256 14.61 15.72 -26.76
C ARG A 256 14.82 14.89 -25.51
N GLU A 257 15.99 14.27 -25.35
CA GLU A 257 16.38 13.56 -24.14
C GLU A 257 16.31 14.48 -22.91
N PHE A 258 16.89 15.67 -23.02
CA PHE A 258 16.87 16.66 -21.95
C PHE A 258 15.43 17.09 -21.61
N LYS A 259 14.57 17.27 -22.62
CA LYS A 259 13.14 17.59 -22.40
C LYS A 259 12.42 16.46 -21.68
N LEU A 260 12.62 15.19 -22.09
CA LEU A 260 12.01 14.02 -21.45
C LEU A 260 12.49 13.88 -20.00
N TYR A 261 13.80 14.00 -19.76
CA TYR A 261 14.38 13.97 -18.42
C TYR A 261 13.84 15.09 -17.53
N LYS A 262 13.79 16.33 -18.02
CA LYS A 262 13.22 17.47 -17.29
C LYS A 262 11.76 17.23 -16.92
N GLN A 263 10.95 16.71 -17.84
CA GLN A 263 9.54 16.43 -17.56
C GLN A 263 9.37 15.26 -16.57
N LEU A 264 10.19 14.22 -16.68
CA LEU A 264 10.22 13.13 -15.71
C LEU A 264 10.58 13.65 -14.31
N MET A 265 11.60 14.50 -14.19
CA MET A 265 12.02 15.09 -12.92
C MET A 265 10.94 15.96 -12.29
N ILE A 266 10.29 16.84 -13.08
CA ILE A 266 9.17 17.66 -12.58
C ILE A 266 8.01 16.79 -12.09
N TRP A 267 7.66 15.75 -12.85
CA TRP A 267 6.59 14.82 -12.47
C TRP A 267 6.96 13.99 -11.23
N MET A 268 8.22 13.56 -11.11
CA MET A 268 8.74 12.86 -9.94
C MET A 268 8.73 13.75 -8.70
N GLU A 269 9.17 14.99 -8.80
CA GLU A 269 9.13 15.97 -7.71
C GLU A 269 7.68 16.20 -7.24
N PHE A 270 6.75 16.41 -8.18
CA PHE A 270 5.34 16.53 -7.87
C PHE A 270 4.78 15.30 -7.16
N THR A 271 5.09 14.10 -7.66
CA THR A 271 4.66 12.82 -7.06
C THR A 271 5.28 12.64 -5.68
N ASN A 272 6.55 13.02 -5.50
CA ASN A 272 7.23 12.92 -4.21
C ASN A 272 6.55 13.82 -3.16
N GLN A 273 6.30 15.08 -3.50
CA GLN A 273 5.67 16.05 -2.61
C GLN A 273 4.22 15.69 -2.25
N ASN A 274 3.43 15.20 -3.22
CA ASN A 274 1.99 14.97 -3.02
C ASN A 274 1.64 13.55 -2.55
N PHE A 275 2.51 12.58 -2.77
CA PHE A 275 2.24 11.17 -2.47
C PHE A 275 3.32 10.55 -1.59
N CYS A 276 4.58 10.51 -2.03
CA CYS A 276 5.61 9.77 -1.33
C CYS A 276 5.91 10.34 0.06
N TRP A 277 5.98 11.67 0.20
CA TRP A 277 6.23 12.34 1.47
C TRP A 277 5.24 11.98 2.57
N PHE A 278 3.98 11.73 2.19
CA PHE A 278 2.93 11.35 3.15
C PHE A 278 2.91 9.85 3.44
N ALA A 279 3.12 9.02 2.42
CA ALA A 279 2.84 7.59 2.52
C ALA A 279 4.09 6.75 2.83
N VAL A 280 5.26 7.10 2.29
CA VAL A 280 6.49 6.30 2.45
C VAL A 280 7.00 6.28 3.89
N PRO A 281 7.10 7.42 4.62
CA PRO A 281 7.59 7.40 6.00
C PRO A 281 6.72 6.54 6.92
N GLN A 282 5.40 6.60 6.75
CA GLN A 282 4.44 5.81 7.53
C GLN A 282 4.58 4.32 7.24
N LEU A 283 4.78 3.95 5.98
CA LEU A 283 5.01 2.57 5.58
C LEU A 283 6.33 2.01 6.12
N ILE A 284 7.42 2.78 6.06
CA ILE A 284 8.73 2.37 6.60
C ILE A 284 8.63 2.18 8.11
N PHE A 285 8.07 3.17 8.82
CA PHE A 285 7.88 3.11 10.27
C PHE A 285 7.05 1.88 10.66
N PHE A 286 5.97 1.61 9.91
CA PHE A 286 5.14 0.43 10.10
C PHE A 286 5.89 -0.88 9.82
N GLY A 287 6.60 -0.99 8.70
CA GLY A 287 7.35 -2.18 8.32
C GLY A 287 8.39 -2.55 9.37
N VAL A 288 9.15 -1.55 9.85
CA VAL A 288 10.13 -1.73 10.93
C VAL A 288 9.45 -2.13 12.23
N SER A 289 8.38 -1.44 12.62
CA SER A 289 7.63 -1.75 13.85
C SER A 289 7.05 -3.17 13.82
N PHE A 290 6.47 -3.56 12.69
CA PHE A 290 5.89 -4.88 12.48
C PHE A 290 6.96 -5.97 12.49
N LEU A 291 8.13 -5.73 11.90
CA LEU A 291 9.26 -6.66 11.95
C LEU A 291 9.75 -6.87 13.38
N ILE A 292 9.93 -5.78 14.15
CA ILE A 292 10.36 -5.86 15.56
C ILE A 292 9.32 -6.63 16.39
N LEU A 293 8.04 -6.27 16.27
CA LEU A 293 6.95 -6.93 17.00
C LEU A 293 6.77 -8.38 16.57
N GLY A 294 6.93 -8.68 15.28
CA GLY A 294 6.86 -10.02 14.71
C GLY A 294 7.95 -10.91 15.25
N ILE A 295 9.23 -10.48 15.18
CA ILE A 295 10.36 -11.24 15.73
C ILE A 295 10.21 -11.43 17.24
N TYR A 296 9.90 -10.34 17.97
CA TYR A 296 9.70 -10.42 19.41
C TYR A 296 8.57 -11.39 19.78
N GLY A 297 7.46 -11.35 19.05
CA GLY A 297 6.33 -12.23 19.24
C GLY A 297 6.66 -13.69 18.95
N THR A 298 7.33 -13.98 17.84
CA THR A 298 7.77 -15.34 17.52
C THR A 298 8.67 -15.93 18.61
N ILE A 299 9.60 -15.14 19.15
CA ILE A 299 10.48 -15.60 20.25
C ILE A 299 9.67 -15.89 21.51
N ARG A 300 8.74 -15.00 21.89
CA ARG A 300 7.93 -15.15 23.09
C ARG A 300 6.90 -16.29 23.00
N MET A 301 6.44 -16.61 21.79
CA MET A 301 5.35 -17.57 21.56
C MET A 301 5.81 -18.98 21.18
N ARG A 302 7.13 -19.21 21.07
CA ARG A 302 7.72 -20.44 20.54
C ARG A 302 7.12 -21.73 21.13
N ASP A 303 6.80 -21.71 22.42
CA ASP A 303 6.35 -22.91 23.15
C ASP A 303 4.85 -22.88 23.51
N GLN A 304 4.12 -21.82 23.14
CA GLN A 304 2.73 -21.60 23.55
C GLN A 304 1.73 -21.55 22.40
N MET A 305 2.17 -21.31 21.15
CA MET A 305 1.24 -21.05 20.05
C MET A 305 0.87 -22.25 19.21
N GLN A 306 -0.38 -22.21 18.72
CA GLN A 306 -0.86 -23.06 17.65
C GLN A 306 -0.05 -22.79 16.37
N ILE A 307 0.29 -23.87 15.67
CA ILE A 307 1.11 -23.91 14.44
C ILE A 307 0.70 -22.84 13.41
N LEU A 308 -0.59 -22.50 13.33
CA LEU A 308 -1.12 -21.53 12.38
C LEU A 308 -0.54 -20.11 12.57
N LEU A 309 -0.53 -19.59 13.80
CA LEU A 309 0.00 -18.24 14.08
C LEU A 309 1.52 -18.20 13.91
N TYR A 310 2.19 -19.31 14.23
CA TYR A 310 3.62 -19.47 14.01
C TYR A 310 4.00 -19.43 12.52
N LEU A 311 3.06 -19.74 11.61
CA LEU A 311 3.29 -19.67 10.16
C LEU A 311 2.97 -18.27 9.59
N VAL A 312 1.94 -17.59 10.13
CA VAL A 312 1.52 -16.27 9.64
C VAL A 312 2.56 -15.20 9.95
N VAL A 313 3.15 -15.20 11.15
CA VAL A 313 4.09 -14.14 11.57
C VAL A 313 5.37 -14.13 10.71
N PRO A 314 6.07 -15.25 10.46
CA PRO A 314 7.24 -15.26 9.59
C PRO A 314 6.93 -14.85 8.15
N ILE A 315 5.78 -15.27 7.61
CA ILE A 315 5.36 -14.85 6.25
C ILE A 315 5.15 -13.35 6.22
N ALA A 316 4.44 -12.80 7.21
CA ALA A 316 4.21 -11.36 7.29
C ALA A 316 5.52 -10.58 7.52
N SER A 317 6.44 -11.10 8.33
CA SER A 317 7.78 -10.51 8.55
C SER A 317 8.63 -10.56 7.29
N LEU A 318 8.57 -11.65 6.51
CA LEU A 318 9.25 -11.77 5.22
C LEU A 318 8.69 -10.77 4.20
N LEU A 319 7.36 -10.61 4.18
CA LEU A 319 6.72 -9.58 3.37
C LEU A 319 7.12 -8.16 3.83
N ALA A 320 7.20 -7.91 5.14
CA ALA A 320 7.66 -6.63 5.67
C ALA A 320 9.13 -6.36 5.31
N PHE A 321 9.98 -7.40 5.31
CA PHE A 321 11.38 -7.31 4.93
C PHE A 321 11.55 -6.82 3.48
N LEU A 322 10.66 -7.20 2.56
CA LEU A 322 10.67 -6.68 1.17
C LEU A 322 10.46 -5.16 1.07
N PHE A 323 9.91 -4.52 2.10
CA PHE A 323 9.76 -3.06 2.15
C PHE A 323 10.93 -2.34 2.83
N VAL A 324 11.64 -3.03 3.72
CA VAL A 324 12.74 -2.47 4.52
C VAL A 324 14.08 -2.70 3.82
N ASP A 325 14.29 -3.90 3.31
CA ASP A 325 15.46 -4.22 2.53
C ASP A 325 15.29 -3.55 1.17
N LYS A 326 16.00 -2.42 0.99
CA LYS A 326 16.17 -1.84 -0.33
C LYS A 326 16.64 -2.99 -1.20
N PRO A 327 15.95 -3.38 -2.29
CA PRO A 327 16.53 -4.32 -3.22
C PRO A 327 17.84 -3.68 -3.65
N GLY A 328 18.93 -4.24 -3.12
CA GLY A 328 20.24 -3.90 -3.59
C GLY A 328 20.14 -4.07 -5.09
N PHE A 329 20.35 -2.97 -5.81
CA PHE A 329 21.30 -3.02 -6.89
C PHE A 329 22.49 -3.78 -6.31
N THR A 330 22.46 -5.11 -6.47
CA THR A 330 23.65 -5.94 -6.38
C THR A 330 24.64 -5.16 -7.21
N LYS A 331 25.66 -4.60 -6.55
CA LYS A 331 26.85 -4.08 -7.21
C LYS A 331 27.12 -5.08 -8.32
N GLY A 332 26.89 -4.67 -9.56
CA GLY A 332 27.22 -5.52 -10.69
C GLY A 332 28.65 -5.93 -10.45
N ASP A 333 28.91 -7.23 -10.46
CA ASP A 333 30.27 -7.74 -10.42
C ASP A 333 31.04 -6.98 -11.49
N VAL A 334 31.82 -6.00 -11.04
CA VAL A 334 32.82 -5.33 -11.85
C VAL A 334 33.86 -6.42 -12.03
N GLY A 335 33.67 -7.18 -13.10
CA GLY A 335 34.64 -8.12 -13.61
C GLY A 335 35.97 -7.40 -13.64
N GLY A 336 36.89 -7.90 -12.84
CA GLY A 336 38.25 -7.41 -12.80
C GLY A 336 38.90 -7.65 -14.14
N GLU A 337 39.05 -6.59 -14.93
CA GLU A 337 40.16 -6.44 -15.85
C GLU A 337 40.79 -5.07 -15.65
N SER A 338 41.95 -5.13 -15.02
CA SER A 338 43.07 -4.17 -15.03
C SER A 338 42.84 -2.77 -15.62
N GLY A 339 42.88 -1.77 -14.73
CA GLY A 339 43.70 -0.59 -14.96
C GLY A 339 43.11 0.51 -15.82
N GLN A 340 42.11 1.23 -15.29
CA GLN A 340 42.02 2.69 -15.47
C GLN A 340 41.12 3.28 -14.37
N VAL A 341 41.67 4.21 -13.60
CA VAL A 341 40.94 4.99 -12.60
C VAL A 341 40.03 5.96 -13.35
N VAL A 342 38.79 5.55 -13.55
CA VAL A 342 37.70 6.46 -13.93
C VAL A 342 36.97 6.81 -12.64
N GLU A 343 37.06 8.07 -12.23
CA GLU A 343 36.20 8.63 -11.18
C GLU A 343 34.74 8.49 -11.61
N THR A 344 34.06 7.50 -11.04
CA THR A 344 32.60 7.40 -11.16
C THR A 344 31.97 8.48 -10.29
N ILE A 345 31.59 9.57 -10.95
CA ILE A 345 30.57 10.49 -10.47
C ILE A 345 29.27 9.69 -10.29
N GLY A 346 28.74 9.64 -9.06
CA GLY A 346 27.29 9.55 -8.88
C GLY A 346 26.70 8.39 -8.06
N ASP A 347 27.39 7.83 -7.06
CA ASP A 347 26.71 7.05 -5.99
C ASP A 347 26.00 7.96 -4.95
N SER A 348 26.12 9.29 -5.11
CA SER A 348 25.55 10.31 -4.21
C SER A 348 24.10 10.69 -4.48
N ASP A 349 23.51 10.31 -5.64
CA ASP A 349 22.20 10.84 -6.03
C ASP A 349 21.00 10.13 -5.36
N TRP A 350 21.22 8.99 -4.71
CA TRP A 350 20.16 8.30 -3.95
C TRP A 350 20.07 8.74 -2.49
N ALA A 351 21.13 9.32 -1.93
CA ALA A 351 21.12 9.88 -0.59
C ALA A 351 20.23 11.13 -0.51
N PHE A 352 20.02 11.82 -1.63
CA PHE A 352 19.13 12.99 -1.72
C PHE A 352 17.63 12.64 -1.68
N TRP A 353 17.25 11.36 -1.84
CA TRP A 353 15.85 10.92 -1.77
C TRP A 353 15.37 10.63 -0.33
N LEU A 354 16.29 10.70 0.65
CA LEU A 354 16.00 10.46 2.08
C LEU A 354 16.24 11.69 2.97
N SER A 355 16.52 12.85 2.38
CA SER A 355 16.49 14.18 3.02
C SER A 355 15.36 15.00 2.42
#